data_AF-A0A928N559-F1
#
_entry.id   AF-A0A928N559-F1
#
_cell.length_a   1.000
_cell.length_b   1.000
_cell.length_c   1.000
_cell.angle_alpha   90.00
_cell.angle_beta   90.00
_cell.angle_gamma   90.00
#
_symmetry.space_group_name_H-M   'P 1'
#
loop_
_entity.id
_entity.type
_entity.pdbx_description
1 polymer ?
#
loop_
_entity_poly.entity_id
_entity_poly.type
_entity_poly.pdbx_seq_one_letter_code
_entity_poly.pdbx_strand_id
1 'polypeptide(L)'
;MKNKYVLVVCLLVGSIFLTSCTYTTENGVSTYTFDSYYFESILKGDKPIKDACMDAVNIWKDMTRSGDLDTFLHASLGAQKNESLGTYHMRQDTWQRFFGYNDLYDIAFYIGTDFTGTTMDVAKFPFEHEGEDYIFWAWKGDYINLGAGAEMGIYYGGGPHWKADRALAFPMALNLRHNTYGTVVNYYATEPHWWITGFNPQYQTVQADDMTAVYTVDFSANPQMLQSFKDTCDDLTGWSFNGNAATFSF
;
A
#
# COMPACT_ATOMS: atom_id res chain seq x y z
N MET A 1 29.90 -2.93 17.91
CA MET A 1 30.60 -2.24 16.80
C MET A 1 29.58 -2.01 15.70
N LYS A 2 29.62 -0.83 15.08
CA LYS A 2 28.54 -0.27 14.27
C LYS A 2 28.46 -0.97 12.90
N ASN A 3 27.40 -1.74 12.66
CA ASN A 3 27.03 -2.18 11.32
C ASN A 3 26.60 -0.94 10.52
N LYS A 4 27.28 -0.68 9.40
CA LYS A 4 27.06 0.49 8.54
C LYS A 4 26.14 0.11 7.38
N TYR A 5 24.94 0.69 7.41
CA TYR A 5 23.98 1.00 6.35
C TYR A 5 23.80 0.01 5.18
N VAL A 6 22.56 -0.44 5.05
CA VAL A 6 22.04 -1.20 3.92
C VAL A 6 21.44 -0.22 2.91
N LEU A 7 21.98 -0.18 1.69
CA LEU A 7 21.34 0.43 0.52
C LEU A 7 20.75 -0.72 -0.31
N VAL A 8 19.46 -1.02 -0.12
CA VAL A 8 18.70 -1.78 -1.13
C VAL A 8 17.99 -0.77 -1.99
N VAL A 9 18.34 -0.77 -3.27
CA VAL A 9 17.54 -0.11 -4.29
C VAL A 9 16.37 -1.06 -4.59
N CYS A 10 15.36 -1.03 -3.72
CA CYS A 10 14.02 -1.49 -4.08
C CYS A 10 13.31 -0.29 -4.70
N LEU A 11 13.40 -0.14 -6.02
CA LEU A 11 12.43 0.66 -6.76
C LEU A 11 11.11 -0.11 -6.74
N LEU A 12 10.35 0.02 -5.65
CA LEU A 12 8.94 -0.34 -5.61
C LEU A 12 8.18 0.78 -6.34
N VAL A 13 8.02 0.57 -7.63
CA VAL A 13 7.15 1.35 -8.50
C VAL A 13 6.43 0.36 -9.36
N GLY A 14 5.16 0.66 -9.62
CA GLY A 14 4.31 -0.11 -10.49
C GLY A 14 5.00 -0.72 -11.68
N SER A 15 4.80 -2.03 -11.80
CA SER A 15 5.36 -2.91 -12.82
C SER A 15 6.79 -3.39 -12.53
N ILE A 16 6.85 -4.65 -12.09
CA ILE A 16 7.79 -5.65 -12.59
C ILE A 16 9.21 -5.66 -11.99
N PHE A 17 9.46 -6.74 -11.22
CA PHE A 17 10.71 -7.38 -10.82
C PHE A 17 11.66 -6.65 -9.85
N LEU A 18 11.91 -7.32 -8.71
CA LEU A 18 13.18 -7.26 -7.99
C LEU A 18 14.27 -7.53 -9.04
N THR A 19 15.19 -6.60 -9.30
CA THR A 19 16.28 -6.81 -10.29
C THR A 19 17.62 -7.07 -9.62
N SER A 20 17.82 -6.62 -8.39
CA SER A 20 18.95 -7.06 -7.56
C SER A 20 18.76 -6.78 -6.07
N CYS A 21 19.38 -7.57 -5.20
CA CYS A 21 19.59 -7.29 -3.78
C CYS A 21 21.10 -7.25 -3.53
N THR A 22 21.61 -6.14 -3.02
CA THR A 22 23.02 -6.04 -2.62
C THR A 22 23.11 -5.86 -1.12
N TYR A 23 23.87 -6.72 -0.45
CA TYR A 23 24.20 -6.56 0.96
C TYR A 23 25.70 -6.66 1.18
N THR A 24 26.19 -5.97 2.21
CA THR A 24 27.61 -5.97 2.59
C THR A 24 27.77 -6.69 3.91
N THR A 25 28.63 -7.71 3.93
CA THR A 25 29.03 -8.43 5.14
C THR A 25 30.45 -8.04 5.55
N GLU A 26 30.91 -8.49 6.71
CA GLU A 26 32.33 -8.37 7.11
C GLU A 26 33.30 -9.02 6.10
N ASN A 27 32.80 -9.93 5.27
CA ASN A 27 33.57 -10.67 4.26
C ASN A 27 33.47 -10.08 2.83
N GLY A 28 32.77 -8.95 2.64
CA GLY A 28 32.67 -8.26 1.35
C GLY A 28 31.26 -7.94 0.90
N VAL A 29 31.15 -7.41 -0.31
CA VAL A 29 29.89 -7.03 -0.97
C VAL A 29 29.34 -8.23 -1.74
N SER A 30 28.10 -8.62 -1.44
CA SER A 30 27.35 -9.64 -2.16
C SER A 30 26.20 -8.97 -2.92
N THR A 31 26.17 -9.12 -4.24
CA THR A 31 25.09 -8.64 -5.11
C THR A 31 24.40 -9.84 -5.74
N TYR A 32 23.11 -9.98 -5.47
CA TYR A 32 22.21 -10.93 -6.10
C TYR A 32 21.47 -10.17 -7.19
N THR A 33 21.64 -10.54 -8.46
CA THR A 33 20.85 -9.96 -9.55
C THR A 33 19.74 -10.95 -9.87
N PHE A 34 18.50 -10.49 -9.78
CA PHE A 34 17.31 -11.30 -10.06
C PHE A 34 16.92 -11.08 -11.52
N ASP A 35 17.21 -12.07 -12.36
CA ASP A 35 16.73 -12.14 -13.75
C ASP A 35 15.47 -13.03 -13.84
N SER A 36 14.94 -13.22 -15.06
CA SER A 36 13.76 -14.07 -15.28
C SER A 36 13.97 -15.52 -14.85
N TYR A 37 15.20 -16.02 -14.87
CA TYR A 37 15.55 -17.37 -14.41
C TYR A 37 15.48 -17.47 -12.88
N TYR A 38 15.94 -16.45 -12.17
CA TYR A 38 15.78 -16.34 -10.72
C TYR A 38 14.30 -16.31 -10.31
N PHE A 39 13.45 -15.59 -11.04
CA PHE A 39 12.01 -15.56 -10.78
C PHE A 39 11.38 -16.96 -10.94
N GLU A 40 11.75 -17.69 -11.99
CA GLU A 40 11.32 -19.09 -12.16
C GLU A 40 11.83 -20.00 -11.03
N SER A 41 13.05 -19.80 -10.53
CA SER A 41 13.62 -20.61 -9.44
C SER A 41 12.93 -20.35 -8.09
N ILE A 42 12.54 -19.09 -7.84
CA ILE A 42 11.73 -18.68 -6.67
C ILE A 42 10.34 -19.32 -6.76
N LEU A 43 9.69 -19.26 -7.92
CA LEU A 43 8.40 -19.91 -8.17
C LEU A 43 8.48 -21.45 -8.07
N LYS A 44 9.62 -22.03 -8.41
CA LYS A 44 9.91 -23.48 -8.26
C LYS A 44 10.34 -23.87 -6.84
N GLY A 45 10.43 -22.91 -5.91
CA GLY A 45 10.65 -23.16 -4.49
C GLY A 45 12.07 -23.57 -4.10
N ASP A 46 13.10 -23.08 -4.80
CA ASP A 46 14.49 -23.44 -4.51
C ASP A 46 14.92 -22.90 -3.13
N LYS A 47 15.11 -23.82 -2.17
CA LYS A 47 15.16 -23.53 -0.73
C LYS A 47 16.25 -22.52 -0.31
N PRO A 48 17.51 -22.61 -0.79
CA PRO A 48 18.55 -21.66 -0.42
C PRO A 48 18.29 -20.22 -0.89
N ILE A 49 17.60 -20.07 -2.02
CA ILE A 49 17.24 -18.75 -2.57
C ILE A 49 16.08 -18.15 -1.79
N LYS A 50 15.09 -18.97 -1.42
CA LYS A 50 13.98 -18.55 -0.56
C LYS A 50 14.47 -18.05 0.81
N ASP A 51 15.40 -18.78 1.42
CA ASP A 51 15.98 -18.41 2.73
C ASP A 51 16.75 -17.07 2.64
N ALA A 52 17.58 -16.87 1.62
CA ALA A 52 18.32 -15.62 1.43
C ALA A 52 17.40 -14.39 1.18
N CYS A 53 16.33 -14.58 0.41
CA CYS A 53 15.32 -13.54 0.20
C CYS A 53 14.57 -13.22 1.50
N MET A 54 14.24 -14.23 2.32
CA MET A 54 13.58 -14.04 3.60
C MET A 54 14.48 -13.28 4.60
N ASP A 55 15.78 -13.58 4.62
CA ASP A 55 16.75 -12.86 5.44
C ASP A 55 16.82 -11.37 5.05
N ALA A 56 16.83 -11.07 3.75
CA ALA A 56 16.77 -9.69 3.26
C ALA A 56 15.48 -8.99 3.68
N VAL A 57 14.32 -9.64 3.53
CA VAL A 57 13.02 -9.09 3.99
C VAL A 57 13.05 -8.79 5.49
N ASN A 58 13.58 -9.70 6.31
CA ASN A 58 13.67 -9.53 7.76
C ASN A 58 14.57 -8.35 8.17
N ILE A 59 15.71 -8.16 7.48
CA ILE A 59 16.59 -7.00 7.70
C ILE A 59 15.84 -5.68 7.43
N TRP A 60 15.09 -5.61 6.33
CA TRP A 60 14.29 -4.43 6.00
C TRP A 60 13.18 -4.18 7.01
N LYS A 61 12.49 -5.24 7.41
CA LYS A 61 11.48 -5.22 8.47
C LYS A 61 12.02 -4.61 9.76
N ASP A 62 13.23 -5.01 10.19
CA ASP A 62 13.89 -4.47 11.38
C ASP A 62 14.29 -3.00 11.21
N MET A 63 14.86 -2.63 10.05
CA MET A 63 15.28 -1.25 9.76
C MET A 63 14.10 -0.27 9.66
N THR A 64 12.94 -0.70 9.14
CA THR A 64 11.73 0.13 9.15
C THR A 64 11.19 0.29 10.58
N ARG A 65 11.21 -0.78 11.40
CA ARG A 65 10.78 -0.74 12.81
C ARG A 65 11.65 0.16 13.67
N SER A 66 12.97 0.16 13.46
CA SER A 66 13.92 1.01 14.21
C SER A 66 13.90 2.47 13.76
N GLY A 67 13.30 2.77 12.60
CA GLY A 67 13.26 4.10 12.00
C GLY A 67 14.50 4.43 11.16
N ASP A 68 15.38 3.46 10.90
CA ASP A 68 16.62 3.68 10.14
C ASP A 68 16.37 3.99 8.65
N LEU A 69 15.16 3.71 8.16
CA LEU A 69 14.74 3.98 6.78
C LEU A 69 13.90 5.25 6.62
N ASP A 70 13.60 5.99 7.68
CA ASP A 70 12.61 7.09 7.66
C ASP A 70 12.99 8.17 6.64
N THR A 71 14.28 8.55 6.61
CA THR A 71 14.79 9.53 5.64
C THR A 71 14.71 9.01 4.21
N PHE A 72 14.99 7.73 4.00
CA PHE A 72 14.89 7.10 2.69
C PHE A 72 13.44 7.00 2.21
N LEU A 73 12.53 6.54 3.07
CA LEU A 73 11.09 6.43 2.78
C LEU A 73 10.47 7.81 2.52
N HIS A 74 10.88 8.82 3.28
CA HIS A 74 10.47 10.20 3.03
C HIS A 74 10.95 10.70 1.67
N ALA A 75 12.23 10.51 1.34
CA ALA A 75 12.81 11.00 0.10
C ALA A 75 12.33 10.23 -1.15
N SER A 76 12.11 8.93 -1.03
CA SER A 76 11.78 8.03 -2.16
C SER A 76 10.28 7.88 -2.38
N LEU A 77 9.48 7.77 -1.33
CA LEU A 77 8.04 7.50 -1.40
C LEU A 77 7.19 8.67 -0.90
N GLY A 78 7.81 9.75 -0.42
CA GLY A 78 7.08 10.86 0.19
C GLY A 78 6.40 10.45 1.50
N ALA A 79 6.87 9.40 2.18
CA ALA A 79 6.28 8.95 3.43
C ALA A 79 6.44 10.01 4.53
N GLN A 80 5.38 10.27 5.27
CA GLN A 80 5.32 11.15 6.42
C GLN A 80 4.99 10.32 7.66
N LYS A 81 5.88 10.38 8.66
CA LYS A 81 5.71 9.63 9.90
C LYS A 81 4.90 10.43 10.89
N ASN A 82 3.88 9.80 11.47
CA ASN A 82 3.23 10.27 12.68
C ASN A 82 3.94 9.67 13.90
N GLU A 83 4.81 10.47 14.52
CA GLU A 83 5.64 10.06 15.67
C GLU A 83 4.84 9.58 16.88
N SER A 84 3.57 10.00 17.02
CA SER A 84 2.75 9.61 18.18
C SER A 84 2.22 8.17 18.10
N LEU A 85 2.09 7.61 16.90
CA LEU A 85 1.57 6.26 16.66
C LEU A 85 2.54 5.36 15.87
N GLY A 86 3.70 5.89 15.45
CA GLY A 86 4.68 5.18 14.64
C GLY A 86 4.19 4.82 13.23
N THR A 87 3.16 5.51 12.73
CA THR A 87 2.51 5.23 11.44
C THR A 87 3.10 6.06 10.31
N TYR A 88 3.16 5.50 9.11
CA TYR A 88 3.52 6.21 7.87
C TYR A 88 2.28 6.49 7.03
N HIS A 89 2.23 7.68 6.44
CA HIS A 89 1.22 8.09 5.46
C HIS A 89 1.94 8.70 4.25
N MET A 90 1.45 8.45 3.04
CA MET A 90 2.07 8.94 1.80
C MET A 90 1.58 10.33 1.44
N ARG A 91 2.50 11.19 0.99
CA ARG A 91 2.19 12.55 0.54
C ARG A 91 1.37 12.54 -0.76
N GLN A 92 0.57 13.58 -0.98
CA GLN A 92 -0.33 13.65 -2.15
C GLN A 92 0.35 14.01 -3.48
N ASP A 93 1.53 14.62 -3.43
CA ASP A 93 2.37 15.00 -4.58
C ASP A 93 3.51 14.00 -4.80
N THR A 94 3.33 12.73 -4.41
CA THR A 94 4.30 11.69 -4.74
C THR A 94 4.36 11.48 -6.25
N TRP A 95 5.55 11.11 -6.71
CA TRP A 95 5.77 10.78 -8.12
C TRP A 95 5.00 9.53 -8.57
N GLN A 96 4.51 8.71 -7.62
CA GLN A 96 3.62 7.57 -7.88
C GLN A 96 2.32 7.97 -8.59
N ARG A 97 1.90 9.23 -8.51
CA ARG A 97 0.84 9.83 -9.36
C ARG A 97 1.00 9.52 -10.85
N PHE A 98 2.23 9.54 -11.36
CA PHE A 98 2.49 9.41 -12.79
C PHE A 98 2.27 7.97 -13.32
N PHE A 99 2.05 7.01 -12.42
CA PHE A 99 1.95 5.59 -12.76
C PHE A 99 0.54 5.01 -12.67
N GLY A 100 -0.45 5.78 -12.20
CA GLY A 100 -1.83 5.30 -12.11
C GLY A 100 -1.95 3.99 -11.34
N TYR A 101 -2.98 3.19 -11.66
CA TYR A 101 -3.20 1.87 -11.07
C TYR A 101 -3.72 0.85 -12.09
N ASN A 102 -3.38 -0.42 -11.91
CA ASN A 102 -3.90 -1.53 -12.72
C ASN A 102 -3.86 -2.85 -11.95
N ASP A 103 -4.48 -3.89 -12.49
CA ASP A 103 -4.60 -5.19 -11.81
C ASP A 103 -3.25 -5.90 -11.61
N LEU A 104 -2.18 -5.49 -12.30
CA LEU A 104 -0.84 -6.06 -12.10
C LEU A 104 -0.26 -5.71 -10.73
N TYR A 105 -0.71 -4.60 -10.13
CA TYR A 105 -0.31 -4.24 -8.77
C TYR A 105 -0.88 -5.24 -7.76
N ASP A 106 -2.18 -5.58 -7.85
CA ASP A 106 -2.80 -6.60 -6.99
C ASP A 106 -2.04 -7.93 -7.09
N ILE A 107 -1.69 -8.36 -8.31
CA ILE A 107 -0.96 -9.61 -8.55
C ILE A 107 0.43 -9.55 -7.92
N ALA A 108 1.16 -8.46 -8.08
CA ALA A 108 2.50 -8.31 -7.51
C ALA A 108 2.47 -8.33 -5.97
N PHE A 109 1.48 -7.68 -5.36
CA PHE A 109 1.30 -7.68 -3.92
C PHE A 109 0.90 -9.05 -3.40
N TYR A 110 -0.05 -9.73 -4.05
CA TYR A 110 -0.44 -11.10 -3.71
C TYR A 110 0.76 -12.05 -3.73
N ILE A 111 1.59 -11.99 -4.78
CA ILE A 111 2.81 -12.80 -4.88
C ILE A 111 3.78 -12.46 -3.75
N GLY A 112 3.96 -11.16 -3.44
CA GLY A 112 4.82 -10.71 -2.37
C GLY A 112 4.38 -11.22 -0.99
N THR A 113 3.09 -11.13 -0.69
CA THR A 113 2.53 -11.58 0.59
C THR A 113 2.51 -13.10 0.69
N ASP A 114 2.17 -13.83 -0.39
CA ASP A 114 2.24 -15.30 -0.43
C ASP A 114 3.68 -15.80 -0.19
N PHE A 115 4.67 -15.13 -0.80
CA PHE A 115 6.08 -15.42 -0.56
C PHE A 115 6.48 -15.25 0.92
N THR A 116 5.92 -14.25 1.61
CA THR A 116 6.18 -13.98 3.03
C THR A 116 5.26 -14.75 3.99
N GLY A 117 4.32 -15.55 3.49
CA GLY A 117 3.33 -16.25 4.32
C GLY A 117 2.31 -15.31 4.98
N THR A 118 2.06 -14.16 4.36
CA THR A 118 1.13 -13.12 4.82
C THR A 118 0.04 -12.92 3.77
N THR A 119 -0.93 -12.06 4.06
CA THR A 119 -2.05 -11.81 3.15
C THR A 119 -2.36 -10.32 3.01
N MET A 120 -2.99 -10.01 1.89
CA MET A 120 -3.58 -8.72 1.60
C MET A 120 -4.90 -8.94 0.86
N ASP A 121 -5.87 -8.06 1.11
CA ASP A 121 -7.17 -8.07 0.45
C ASP A 121 -7.37 -6.77 -0.31
N VAL A 122 -8.15 -6.88 -1.39
CA VAL A 122 -8.46 -5.79 -2.32
C VAL A 122 -9.97 -5.70 -2.52
N ALA A 123 -10.49 -4.47 -2.53
CA ALA A 123 -11.86 -4.14 -2.91
C ALA A 123 -11.87 -3.06 -4.00
N LYS A 124 -12.76 -3.21 -4.99
CA LYS A 124 -12.87 -2.34 -6.17
C LYS A 124 -14.32 -1.93 -6.37
N PHE A 125 -14.55 -0.65 -6.55
CA PHE A 125 -15.88 -0.06 -6.70
C PHE A 125 -15.88 0.87 -7.92
N PRO A 126 -15.98 0.32 -9.13
CA PRO A 126 -16.10 1.12 -10.34
C PRO A 126 -17.47 1.80 -10.39
N PHE A 127 -17.52 3.02 -10.92
CA PHE A 127 -18.75 3.80 -11.09
C PHE A 127 -18.58 4.84 -12.21
N GLU A 128 -19.68 5.32 -12.77
CA GLU A 128 -19.68 6.36 -13.81
C GLU A 128 -20.09 7.70 -13.19
N HIS A 129 -19.42 8.79 -13.56
CA HIS A 129 -19.87 10.14 -13.23
C HIS A 129 -19.62 11.09 -14.42
N GLU A 130 -20.68 11.75 -14.89
CA GLU A 130 -20.64 12.70 -16.01
C GLU A 130 -20.01 12.13 -17.30
N GLY A 131 -20.23 10.83 -17.57
CA GLY A 131 -19.71 10.15 -18.76
C GLY A 131 -18.22 9.79 -18.69
N GLU A 132 -17.60 9.91 -17.51
CA GLU A 132 -16.24 9.43 -17.23
C GLU A 132 -16.30 8.28 -16.20
N ASP A 133 -15.46 7.27 -16.41
CA ASP A 133 -15.35 6.13 -15.52
C ASP A 133 -14.41 6.44 -14.36
N TYR A 134 -14.85 6.10 -13.14
CA TYR A 134 -14.09 6.20 -11.91
C TYR A 134 -14.05 4.87 -11.17
N ILE A 135 -13.09 4.75 -10.25
CA ILE A 135 -13.00 3.59 -9.34
C ILE A 135 -12.49 4.04 -7.97
N PHE A 136 -13.17 3.60 -6.91
CA PHE A 136 -12.54 3.49 -5.59
C PHE A 136 -11.85 2.14 -5.48
N TRP A 137 -10.58 2.15 -5.11
CA TRP A 137 -9.78 0.94 -4.97
C TRP A 137 -9.13 0.94 -3.60
N ALA A 138 -9.50 -0.03 -2.76
CA ALA A 138 -9.15 -0.10 -1.35
C ALA A 138 -8.45 -1.40 -1.01
N TRP A 139 -7.40 -1.32 -0.20
CA TRP A 139 -6.53 -2.44 0.14
C TRP A 139 -6.27 -2.47 1.64
N LYS A 140 -6.21 -3.66 2.25
CA LYS A 140 -5.73 -3.88 3.63
C LYS A 140 -4.84 -5.12 3.67
N GLY A 141 -3.82 -5.14 4.52
CA GLY A 141 -2.93 -6.31 4.57
C GLY A 141 -1.58 -6.05 5.21
N ASP A 142 -0.71 -7.06 5.10
CA ASP A 142 0.71 -6.90 5.41
C ASP A 142 1.43 -6.26 4.21
N TYR A 143 1.87 -5.02 4.36
CA TYR A 143 2.70 -4.31 3.39
C TYR A 143 4.18 -4.67 3.56
N ILE A 144 4.45 -5.93 3.92
CA ILE A 144 5.76 -6.59 4.06
C ILE A 144 6.71 -5.81 4.98
N ASN A 145 7.45 -4.84 4.44
CA ASN A 145 8.41 -4.03 5.18
C ASN A 145 7.75 -2.85 5.91
N LEU A 146 6.59 -2.38 5.44
CA LEU A 146 5.81 -1.31 6.07
C LEU A 146 4.84 -1.83 7.14
N GLY A 147 4.68 -3.16 7.26
CA GLY A 147 3.81 -3.82 8.24
C GLY A 147 2.32 -3.67 7.93
N ALA A 148 1.48 -3.77 8.95
CA ALA A 148 0.04 -3.70 8.86
C ALA A 148 -0.37 -2.37 8.25
N GLY A 149 -1.14 -2.42 7.17
CA GLY A 149 -1.47 -1.24 6.42
C GLY A 149 -2.80 -1.30 5.72
N ALA A 150 -3.24 -0.13 5.30
CA ALA A 150 -4.45 0.06 4.54
C ALA A 150 -4.35 1.32 3.67
N GLU A 151 -4.98 1.28 2.51
CA GLU A 151 -5.08 2.42 1.61
C GLU A 151 -6.38 2.41 0.80
N MET A 152 -6.80 3.59 0.34
CA MET A 152 -7.88 3.76 -0.62
C MET A 152 -7.53 4.92 -1.55
N GLY A 153 -7.67 4.71 -2.85
CA GLY A 153 -7.54 5.74 -3.87
C GLY A 153 -8.80 5.89 -4.73
N ILE A 154 -9.01 7.10 -5.25
CA ILE A 154 -9.94 7.37 -6.35
C ILE A 154 -9.15 7.59 -7.65
N TYR A 155 -9.57 6.90 -8.70
CA TYR A 155 -8.92 6.95 -10.02
C TYR A 155 -9.96 7.09 -11.13
N TYR A 156 -9.52 7.47 -12.33
CA TYR A 156 -10.39 7.70 -13.50
C TYR A 156 -9.77 7.20 -14.82
N GLY A 157 -10.52 7.22 -15.92
CA GLY A 157 -10.02 6.93 -17.27
C GLY A 157 -10.33 5.55 -17.82
N GLY A 158 -11.00 4.70 -17.03
CA GLY A 158 -11.42 3.36 -17.42
C GLY A 158 -10.29 2.33 -17.48
N GLY A 159 -10.64 1.05 -17.26
CA GLY A 159 -9.69 -0.07 -17.32
C GLY A 159 -9.05 -0.25 -18.71
N PRO A 160 -7.87 -0.91 -18.81
CA PRO A 160 -7.18 -1.64 -17.75
C PRO A 160 -6.19 -0.80 -16.93
N HIS A 161 -6.07 0.50 -17.20
CA HIS A 161 -5.13 1.38 -16.51
C HIS A 161 -5.79 2.69 -16.08
N TRP A 162 -5.95 2.83 -14.77
CA TRP A 162 -6.62 3.94 -14.13
C TRP A 162 -5.63 5.04 -13.78
N LYS A 163 -5.99 6.29 -14.01
CA LYS A 163 -5.14 7.46 -13.78
C LYS A 163 -5.41 8.08 -12.42
N ALA A 164 -4.37 8.59 -11.78
CA ALA A 164 -4.48 9.40 -10.57
C ALA A 164 -4.57 10.88 -10.93
N ASP A 165 -5.44 11.63 -10.23
CA ASP A 165 -5.50 13.09 -10.33
C ASP A 165 -5.73 13.74 -8.96
N ARG A 166 -4.93 14.75 -8.65
CA ARG A 166 -5.07 15.55 -7.42
C ARG A 166 -6.33 16.41 -7.43
N ALA A 167 -6.87 16.74 -8.60
CA ALA A 167 -8.13 17.46 -8.70
C ALA A 167 -9.33 16.62 -8.22
N LEU A 168 -9.17 15.29 -8.14
CA LEU A 168 -10.17 14.36 -7.61
C LEU A 168 -10.02 14.11 -6.10
N ALA A 169 -9.23 14.92 -5.41
CA ALA A 169 -8.99 14.74 -3.99
C ALA A 169 -10.19 15.12 -3.13
N PHE A 170 -10.53 14.28 -2.15
CA PHE A 170 -11.60 14.50 -1.18
C PHE A 170 -11.02 14.53 0.24
N PRO A 171 -11.64 15.24 1.20
CA PRO A 171 -11.35 15.00 2.61
C PRO A 171 -11.60 13.53 2.94
N MET A 172 -10.58 12.85 3.50
CA MET A 172 -10.61 11.42 3.76
C MET A 172 -10.12 11.09 5.18
N ALA A 173 -10.62 9.98 5.72
CA ALA A 173 -10.14 9.38 6.96
C ALA A 173 -9.93 7.87 6.80
N LEU A 174 -8.96 7.34 7.54
CA LEU A 174 -8.59 5.93 7.57
C LEU A 174 -8.40 5.47 9.02
N ASN A 175 -9.15 4.45 9.42
CA ASN A 175 -8.90 3.69 10.63
C ASN A 175 -8.59 2.24 10.27
N LEU A 176 -7.48 1.70 10.77
CA LEU A 176 -7.16 0.27 10.67
C LEU A 176 -7.12 -0.32 12.06
N ARG A 177 -7.88 -1.39 12.27
CA ARG A 177 -7.92 -2.14 13.51
C ARG A 177 -7.48 -3.58 13.26
N HIS A 178 -6.65 -4.11 14.14
CA HIS A 178 -6.33 -5.52 14.20
C HIS A 178 -7.13 -6.18 15.34
N ASN A 179 -7.59 -7.43 15.14
CA ASN A 179 -8.41 -8.16 16.11
C ASN A 179 -7.76 -8.28 17.49
N THR A 180 -6.45 -8.52 17.52
CA THR A 180 -5.67 -8.63 18.76
C THR A 180 -5.15 -7.30 19.31
N TYR A 181 -4.63 -6.42 18.45
CA TYR A 181 -3.88 -5.23 18.88
C TYR A 181 -4.73 -3.97 19.01
N GLY A 182 -6.00 -4.03 18.59
CA GLY A 182 -6.86 -2.86 18.53
C GLY A 182 -6.45 -1.94 17.38
N THR A 183 -6.60 -0.63 17.54
CA THR A 183 -6.31 0.33 16.48
C THR A 183 -4.81 0.42 16.21
N VAL A 184 -4.41 0.08 14.98
CA VAL A 184 -3.02 0.11 14.51
C VAL A 184 -2.72 1.31 13.61
N VAL A 185 -3.74 1.85 12.95
CA VAL A 185 -3.67 3.13 12.21
C VAL A 185 -4.91 3.96 12.53
N ASN A 186 -4.73 5.24 12.79
CA ASN A 186 -5.82 6.20 12.87
C ASN A 186 -5.39 7.53 12.25
N TYR A 187 -5.92 7.84 11.07
CA TYR A 187 -5.51 8.99 10.29
C TYR A 187 -6.72 9.75 9.78
N TYR A 188 -6.73 11.05 10.09
CA TYR A 188 -7.67 12.01 9.55
C TYR A 188 -6.85 12.99 8.72
N ALA A 189 -7.04 12.95 7.41
CA ALA A 189 -6.30 13.84 6.53
C ALA A 189 -6.70 15.29 6.83
N THR A 190 -5.71 16.17 7.02
CA THR A 190 -5.94 17.60 7.25
C THR A 190 -6.23 18.36 5.96
N GLU A 191 -5.99 17.74 4.82
CA GLU A 191 -6.20 18.28 3.48
C GLU A 191 -6.89 17.21 2.61
N PRO A 192 -7.55 17.58 1.49
CA PRO A 192 -8.11 16.59 0.57
C PRO A 192 -7.04 15.65 0.00
N HIS A 193 -7.36 14.36 -0.07
CA HIS A 193 -6.51 13.30 -0.61
C HIS A 193 -7.21 12.58 -1.77
N TRP A 194 -6.48 12.29 -2.85
CA TRP A 194 -6.94 11.36 -3.89
C TRP A 194 -6.55 9.92 -3.52
N TRP A 195 -5.58 9.77 -2.62
CA TRP A 195 -5.10 8.49 -2.11
C TRP A 195 -4.75 8.62 -0.63
N ILE A 196 -5.57 8.02 0.23
CA ILE A 196 -5.31 7.94 1.67
C ILE A 196 -4.61 6.63 1.98
N THR A 197 -3.56 6.68 2.79
CA THR A 197 -2.74 5.52 3.17
C THR A 197 -2.46 5.56 4.65
N GLY A 198 -2.13 4.40 5.22
CA GLY A 198 -1.61 4.32 6.57
C GLY A 198 -0.96 2.97 6.82
N PHE A 199 0.29 2.99 7.27
CA PHE A 199 1.10 1.81 7.50
C PHE A 199 1.73 1.84 8.89
N ASN A 200 1.77 0.71 9.58
CA ASN A 200 2.39 0.59 10.88
C ASN A 200 3.41 -0.55 10.92
N PRO A 201 4.72 -0.25 10.85
CA PRO A 201 5.75 -1.28 10.81
C PRO A 201 5.93 -2.01 12.13
N GLN A 202 5.37 -1.53 13.24
CA GLN A 202 5.43 -2.24 14.52
C GLN A 202 4.62 -3.54 14.49
N TYR A 203 3.66 -3.66 13.58
CA TYR A 203 2.81 -4.83 13.40
C TYR A 203 3.12 -5.48 12.05
N GLN A 204 4.08 -6.40 12.01
CA GLN A 204 4.48 -7.10 10.78
C GLN A 204 3.99 -8.54 10.77
N THR A 205 3.89 -9.12 9.57
CA THR A 205 3.53 -10.53 9.40
C THR A 205 2.07 -10.79 9.80
N VAL A 206 1.21 -9.82 9.53
CA VAL A 206 -0.23 -9.87 9.82
C VAL A 206 -1.00 -10.57 8.70
N GLN A 207 -2.25 -10.92 8.98
CA GLN A 207 -3.19 -11.44 8.00
C GLN A 207 -4.28 -10.40 7.72
N ALA A 208 -4.72 -10.29 6.47
CA ALA A 208 -5.76 -9.35 6.07
C ALA A 208 -7.10 -9.63 6.79
N ASP A 209 -7.43 -10.90 6.97
CA ASP A 209 -8.61 -11.38 7.73
C ASP A 209 -8.60 -10.96 9.21
N ASP A 210 -7.41 -10.71 9.78
CA ASP A 210 -7.28 -10.25 11.16
C ASP A 210 -7.48 -8.74 11.31
N MET A 211 -7.76 -8.05 10.21
CA MET A 211 -7.87 -6.60 10.17
C MET A 211 -9.22 -6.11 9.67
N THR A 212 -9.64 -4.96 10.19
CA THR A 212 -10.76 -4.18 9.69
C THR A 212 -10.27 -2.79 9.32
N ALA A 213 -10.38 -2.42 8.04
CA ALA A 213 -10.09 -1.09 7.55
C ALA A 213 -11.41 -0.32 7.35
N VAL A 214 -11.47 0.89 7.89
CA VAL A 214 -12.60 1.80 7.72
C VAL A 214 -12.11 3.07 7.04
N TYR A 215 -12.66 3.34 5.86
CA TYR A 215 -12.38 4.52 5.07
C TYR A 215 -13.59 5.41 5.06
N THR A 216 -13.39 6.72 5.19
CA THR A 216 -14.45 7.70 5.00
C THR A 216 -14.02 8.70 3.94
N VAL A 217 -14.92 9.00 3.01
CA VAL A 217 -14.76 10.00 1.95
C VAL A 217 -15.88 11.02 2.10
N ASP A 218 -15.52 12.30 2.23
CA ASP A 218 -16.49 13.40 2.33
C ASP A 218 -16.71 14.06 0.96
N PHE A 219 -17.89 13.86 0.40
CA PHE A 219 -18.31 14.41 -0.88
C PHE A 219 -19.01 15.77 -0.75
N SER A 220 -18.89 16.49 0.37
CA SER A 220 -19.59 17.77 0.56
C SER A 220 -19.28 18.80 -0.53
N ALA A 221 -18.08 18.76 -1.12
CA ALA A 221 -17.70 19.60 -2.25
C ALA A 221 -18.24 19.10 -3.61
N ASN A 222 -18.59 17.82 -3.74
CA ASN A 222 -19.21 17.24 -4.93
C ASN A 222 -20.29 16.19 -4.59
N PRO A 223 -21.47 16.61 -4.09
CA PRO A 223 -22.54 15.68 -3.72
C PRO A 223 -23.13 14.91 -4.91
N GLN A 224 -22.96 15.43 -6.14
CA GLN A 224 -23.43 14.77 -7.35
C GLN A 224 -22.62 13.52 -7.66
N MET A 225 -21.29 13.56 -7.46
CA MET A 225 -20.44 12.38 -7.62
C MET A 225 -20.79 11.28 -6.60
N LEU A 226 -21.16 11.64 -5.36
CA LEU A 226 -21.68 10.66 -4.40
C LEU A 226 -22.96 10.00 -4.90
N GLN A 227 -23.87 10.79 -5.49
CA GLN A 227 -25.11 10.25 -6.02
C GLN A 227 -24.84 9.32 -7.21
N SER A 228 -23.97 9.72 -8.13
CA SER A 228 -23.51 8.87 -9.24
C SER A 228 -22.86 7.57 -8.75
N PHE A 229 -22.01 7.64 -7.72
CA PHE A 229 -21.40 6.47 -7.10
C PHE A 229 -22.46 5.49 -6.58
N LYS A 230 -23.47 6.00 -5.87
CA LYS A 230 -24.58 5.17 -5.35
C LYS A 230 -25.46 4.57 -6.43
N ASP A 231 -25.63 5.27 -7.55
CA ASP A 231 -26.55 4.87 -8.62
C ASP A 231 -25.91 3.91 -9.62
N THR A 232 -24.59 3.98 -9.81
CA THR A 232 -23.89 3.26 -10.89
C THR A 232 -22.86 2.24 -10.42
N CYS A 233 -22.49 2.23 -9.13
CA CYS A 233 -21.64 1.16 -8.58
C CYS A 233 -22.47 -0.11 -8.37
N ASP A 234 -22.08 -1.19 -9.03
CA ASP A 234 -22.81 -2.48 -9.00
C ASP A 234 -22.81 -3.16 -7.63
N ASP A 235 -21.79 -2.90 -6.81
CA ASP A 235 -21.65 -3.47 -5.47
C ASP A 235 -21.34 -2.38 -4.45
N LEU A 236 -22.26 -2.18 -3.50
CA LEU A 236 -22.10 -1.26 -2.38
C LEU A 236 -21.94 -2.00 -1.05
N THR A 237 -21.61 -3.29 -1.09
CA THR A 237 -21.38 -4.09 0.11
C THR A 237 -20.24 -3.47 0.94
N GLY A 238 -20.49 -3.33 2.25
CA GLY A 238 -19.55 -2.68 3.16
C GLY A 238 -19.62 -1.15 3.16
N TRP A 239 -20.37 -0.52 2.24
CA TRP A 239 -20.58 0.92 2.25
C TRP A 239 -21.77 1.33 3.13
N SER A 240 -21.62 2.47 3.78
CA SER A 240 -22.66 3.17 4.52
C SER A 240 -22.61 4.66 4.18
N PHE A 241 -23.78 5.30 4.11
CA PHE A 241 -23.91 6.67 3.65
C PHE A 241 -24.61 7.52 4.70
N ASN A 242 -24.02 8.64 5.08
CA ASN A 242 -24.59 9.59 6.03
C ASN A 242 -24.41 11.02 5.51
N GLY A 243 -25.48 11.60 4.97
CA GLY A 243 -25.40 12.88 4.25
C GLY A 243 -24.46 12.77 3.06
N ASN A 244 -23.43 13.63 3.02
CA ASN A 244 -22.40 13.62 1.98
C ASN A 244 -21.18 12.76 2.31
N ALA A 245 -21.17 12.06 3.45
CA ALA A 245 -20.09 11.16 3.80
C ALA A 245 -20.43 9.73 3.37
N ALA A 246 -19.49 9.09 2.67
CA ALA A 246 -19.51 7.66 2.38
C ALA A 246 -18.43 6.96 3.21
N THR A 247 -18.81 5.89 3.91
CA THR A 247 -17.91 5.12 4.76
C THR A 247 -17.90 3.68 4.31
N PHE A 248 -16.73 3.17 3.94
CA PHE A 248 -16.48 1.79 3.57
C PHE A 248 -15.81 1.05 4.74
N SER A 249 -16.37 -0.09 5.14
CA SER A 249 -15.78 -1.01 6.11
C SER A 249 -15.39 -2.31 5.42
N PHE A 250 -14.12 -2.69 5.58
CA PHE A 250 -13.45 -3.77 4.87
C PHE A 250 -12.73 -4.72 5.82
#